data_AF-A0A6H5KYN9-F1
#
_entry.id   AF-A0A6H5KYN9-F1
#
_cell.length_a   1.000
_cell.length_b   1.000
_cell.length_c   1.000
_cell.angle_alpha   90.00
_cell.angle_beta   90.00
_cell.angle_gamma   90.00
#
_symmetry.space_group_name_H-M   'P 1'
#
loop_
_entity.id
_entity.type
_entity.pdbx_description
1 polymer ?
#
loop_
_entity_poly.entity_id
_entity_poly.type
_entity_poly.pdbx_seq_one_letter_code
_entity_poly.pdbx_strand_id
1 'polypeptide(L)'
;MRSISGTRAEVRTGLSSESARFLTLTQMDDLWCQHLENMNLLKESVSMEVFRGRNPLEEFGAQGKEMFLDLLDNVRRNTVYSLQMYNPSPKTAGAEK
;
A
#
# COMPACT_ATOMS: atom_id res chain seq x y z
N MET A 1 2.67 -17.76 43.55
CA MET A 1 3.20 -18.27 42.26
C MET A 1 3.05 -17.15 41.24
N ARG A 2 4.16 -16.68 40.65
CA ARG A 2 4.20 -15.49 39.78
C ARG A 2 3.71 -15.79 38.35
N SER A 3 2.92 -14.85 37.84
CA SER A 3 2.91 -14.27 36.48
C SER A 3 2.67 -15.15 35.25
N ILE A 4 1.50 -14.94 34.60
CA ILE A 4 1.33 -15.07 33.13
C ILE A 4 0.44 -13.91 32.61
N SER A 5 0.61 -12.70 33.16
CA SER A 5 -0.23 -11.54 32.81
C SER A 5 0.45 -10.54 31.88
N GLY A 6 1.40 -10.99 31.03
CA GLY A 6 1.97 -10.13 29.97
C GLY A 6 1.06 -9.94 28.75
N THR A 7 0.03 -10.77 28.58
CA THR A 7 -0.23 -11.28 27.23
C THR A 7 -1.43 -10.72 26.47
N ARG A 8 -2.19 -9.72 26.95
CA ARG A 8 -3.33 -9.19 26.14
C ARG A 8 -3.01 -7.89 25.40
N ALA A 9 -2.33 -6.95 26.05
CA ALA A 9 -1.92 -5.71 25.41
C ALA A 9 -0.76 -5.95 24.45
N GLU A 10 0.23 -6.76 24.85
CA GLU A 10 1.41 -7.11 24.04
C GLU A 10 1.05 -7.97 22.81
N VAL A 11 0.13 -8.93 22.96
CA VAL A 11 -0.38 -9.72 21.83
C VAL A 11 -1.19 -8.86 20.87
N ARG A 12 -2.00 -7.92 21.37
CA ARG A 12 -2.72 -6.95 20.53
C ARG A 12 -1.74 -6.04 19.77
N THR A 13 -0.64 -5.61 20.39
CA THR A 13 0.38 -4.81 19.71
C THR A 13 1.17 -5.64 18.68
N GLY A 14 1.50 -6.90 18.98
CA GLY A 14 2.17 -7.81 18.05
C GLY A 14 1.35 -8.11 16.80
N LEU A 15 0.07 -8.51 16.98
CA LEU A 15 -0.89 -8.68 15.88
C LEU A 15 -1.04 -7.40 15.05
N SER A 16 -1.13 -6.24 15.71
CA SER A 16 -1.27 -4.97 14.97
C SER A 16 -0.05 -4.64 14.09
N SER A 17 1.17 -5.00 14.51
CA SER A 17 2.39 -4.72 13.74
C SER A 17 2.54 -5.66 12.54
N GLU A 18 2.23 -6.95 12.71
CA GLU A 18 2.27 -7.92 11.62
C GLU A 18 1.15 -7.66 10.59
N SER A 19 -0.05 -7.31 11.07
CA SER A 19 -1.16 -6.87 10.21
C SER A 19 -0.82 -5.58 9.48
N ALA A 20 -0.22 -4.58 10.14
CA ALA A 20 0.19 -3.35 9.48
C ALA A 20 1.22 -3.61 8.37
N ARG A 21 2.21 -4.47 8.61
CA ARG A 21 3.19 -4.87 7.59
C ARG A 21 2.51 -5.57 6.41
N PHE A 22 1.66 -6.54 6.68
CA PHE A 22 0.94 -7.27 5.63
C PHE A 22 0.07 -6.33 4.79
N LEU A 23 -0.75 -5.50 5.44
CA LEU A 23 -1.61 -4.52 4.76
C LEU A 23 -0.79 -3.54 3.92
N THR A 24 0.32 -3.03 4.44
CA THR A 24 1.18 -2.11 3.69
C THR A 24 1.70 -2.76 2.40
N LEU A 25 2.19 -4.01 2.49
CA LEU A 25 2.70 -4.73 1.33
C LEU A 25 1.60 -5.01 0.31
N THR A 26 0.43 -5.49 0.75
CA THR A 26 -0.71 -5.73 -0.13
C THR A 26 -1.16 -4.44 -0.83
N GLN A 27 -1.30 -3.33 -0.10
CA GLN A 27 -1.67 -2.04 -0.71
C GLN A 27 -0.62 -1.54 -1.69
N MET A 28 0.66 -1.78 -1.40
CA MET A 28 1.75 -1.41 -2.30
C MET A 28 1.72 -2.23 -3.59
N ASP A 29 1.53 -3.55 -3.50
CA ASP A 29 1.48 -4.43 -4.67
C ASP A 29 0.30 -4.10 -5.60
N ASP A 30 -0.89 -3.89 -5.02
CA ASP A 30 -2.13 -3.60 -5.76
C ASP A 30 -2.02 -2.25 -6.50
N LEU A 31 -1.53 -1.21 -5.82
CA LEU A 31 -1.40 0.12 -6.41
C LEU A 31 -0.21 0.21 -7.36
N TRP A 32 0.86 -0.56 -7.14
CA TRP A 32 1.99 -0.63 -8.06
C TRP A 32 1.58 -1.22 -9.42
N CYS A 33 0.77 -2.27 -9.43
CA CYS A 33 0.22 -2.83 -10.67
C CYS A 33 -0.54 -1.76 -11.47
N GLN A 34 -1.43 -1.03 -10.81
CA GLN A 34 -2.18 0.08 -11.42
C GLN A 34 -1.26 1.21 -11.89
N HIS A 35 -0.24 1.55 -11.12
CA HIS A 35 0.75 2.55 -11.50
C HIS A 35 1.49 2.17 -12.80
N LEU A 36 1.90 0.91 -12.96
CA LEU A 36 2.54 0.43 -14.19
C LEU A 36 1.62 0.51 -15.40
N GLU A 37 0.34 0.18 -15.24
CA GLU A 37 -0.67 0.34 -16.30
C GLU A 37 -0.82 1.82 -16.69
N ASN A 38 -0.94 2.70 -15.70
CA ASN A 38 -1.01 4.14 -15.94
C ASN A 38 0.26 4.71 -16.59
N MET A 39 1.45 4.19 -16.26
CA MET A 39 2.71 4.57 -16.89
C MET A 39 2.77 4.16 -18.37
N ASN A 40 2.16 3.04 -18.74
CA ASN A 40 2.02 2.66 -20.16
C ASN A 40 1.10 3.63 -20.90
N LEU A 41 -0.04 3.99 -20.33
CA LEU A 41 -0.96 4.99 -20.89
C LEU A 41 -0.29 6.36 -21.01
N LEU A 42 0.48 6.77 -19.99
CA LEU A 42 1.25 8.01 -20.02
C LEU A 42 2.24 8.01 -21.19
N LYS A 43 2.98 6.92 -21.38
CA LYS A 43 3.94 6.78 -22.49
C LYS A 43 3.27 6.95 -23.85
N GLU A 44 2.09 6.36 -24.05
CA GLU A 44 1.31 6.50 -25.29
C GLU A 44 0.82 7.94 -25.48
N SER A 45 0.31 8.58 -24.43
CA SER A 45 -0.18 9.97 -24.48
C SER A 45 0.93 10.97 -24.80
N VAL A 46 2.09 10.84 -24.15
CA VAL A 46 3.25 11.71 -24.37
C VAL A 46 3.81 11.52 -25.78
N SER A 47 3.74 10.31 -26.33
CA SER A 47 4.13 10.03 -27.71
C SER A 47 3.24 10.76 -28.73
N MET A 48 2.00 11.09 -28.39
CA MET A 48 1.13 11.93 -29.22
C MET A 48 1.38 13.42 -29.03
N GLU A 49 1.77 13.86 -27.83
CA GLU A 49 2.04 15.26 -27.53
C GLU A 49 3.37 15.77 -28.12
N VAL A 50 4.26 14.87 -28.54
CA VAL A 50 5.47 15.22 -29.33
C VAL A 50 5.13 16.03 -30.57
N PHE A 51 3.98 15.75 -31.20
CA PHE A 51 3.51 16.49 -32.38
C PHE A 51 3.21 17.97 -32.07
N ARG A 52 3.12 18.36 -30.79
CA ARG A 52 2.93 19.75 -30.34
C ARG A 52 4.23 20.48 -29.98
N GLY A 53 5.40 19.86 -30.22
CA GLY A 53 6.72 20.49 -30.02
C GLY A 53 7.24 20.47 -28.58
N ARG A 54 6.63 19.69 -27.68
CA ARG A 54 7.14 19.48 -26.32
C ARG A 54 8.20 18.38 -26.28
N ASN A 55 9.14 18.48 -25.34
CA ASN A 55 10.14 17.43 -25.11
C ASN A 55 9.47 16.22 -24.42
N PRO A 56 9.38 15.05 -25.08
CA PRO A 56 8.62 13.92 -24.55
C PRO A 56 9.24 13.32 -23.29
N LEU A 57 10.57 13.36 -23.18
CA LEU A 57 11.28 12.81 -22.03
C LEU A 57 11.07 13.63 -20.76
N GLU A 58 11.03 14.96 -20.89
CA GLU A 58 10.79 15.86 -19.76
C GLU A 58 9.37 15.72 -19.22
N GLU A 59 8.38 15.68 -20.12
CA GLU A 59 6.97 15.54 -19.76
C GLU A 59 6.67 14.18 -19.11
N PHE A 60 7.19 13.10 -19.68
CA PHE A 60 7.08 11.76 -19.10
C PHE A 60 7.72 11.69 -17.71
N GLY A 61 8.90 12.29 -17.54
CA GLY A 61 9.59 12.32 -16.25
C GLY A 61 8.85 13.14 -15.19
N ALA A 62 8.28 14.28 -15.58
CA ALA A 62 7.51 15.15 -14.68
C ALA A 62 6.21 14.49 -14.22
N GLN A 63 5.39 14.02 -15.16
CA GLN A 63 4.10 13.40 -14.86
C GLN A 63 4.28 12.04 -14.16
N GLY A 64 5.25 11.23 -14.59
CA GLY A 64 5.55 9.95 -13.95
C GLY A 64 5.98 10.11 -12.50
N LYS A 65 6.74 11.18 -12.18
CA LYS A 65 7.11 11.51 -10.80
C LYS A 65 5.88 11.89 -9.97
N GLU A 66 4.98 12.72 -10.50
CA GLU A 66 3.74 13.11 -9.81
C GLU A 66 2.88 11.89 -9.49
N MET A 67 2.64 11.03 -10.49
CA MET A 67 1.90 9.78 -10.33
C MET A 67 2.54 8.84 -9.30
N PHE A 68 3.87 8.79 -9.22
CA PHE A 68 4.58 8.00 -8.22
C PHE A 68 4.42 8.56 -6.80
N LEU A 69 4.43 9.89 -6.64
CA LEU A 69 4.17 10.50 -5.33
C LEU A 69 2.74 10.21 -4.87
N ASP A 70 1.76 10.31 -5.79
CA ASP A 70 0.38 9.96 -5.50
C ASP A 70 0.21 8.50 -5.10
N LEU A 71 0.92 7.58 -5.77
CA LEU A 71 0.98 6.17 -5.40
C LEU A 71 1.42 6.01 -3.93
N LEU A 72 2.57 6.58 -3.54
CA LEU A 72 3.10 6.46 -2.19
C LEU A 72 2.11 6.98 -1.13
N ASP A 73 1.46 8.10 -1.47
CA ASP A 73 0.55 8.78 -0.58
C ASP A 73 -0.77 8.00 -0.43
N ASN A 74 -1.23 7.34 -1.50
CA ASN A 74 -2.35 6.40 -1.49
C ASN A 74 -2.05 5.11 -0.72
N VAL A 75 -0.86 4.52 -0.88
CA VAL A 75 -0.44 3.34 -0.09
C VAL A 75 -0.53 3.66 1.41
N ARG A 76 0.00 4.82 1.82
CA ARG A 76 -0.03 5.27 3.21
C ARG A 76 -1.47 5.49 3.70
N ARG A 77 -2.30 6.20 2.92
CA ARG A 77 -3.71 6.47 3.27
C ARG A 77 -4.50 5.17 3.43
N ASN A 78 -4.44 4.29 2.44
CA ASN A 78 -5.19 3.03 2.44
C ASN A 78 -4.78 2.14 3.61
N THR A 79 -3.48 2.02 3.87
CA THR A 79 -2.97 1.22 5.00
C THR A 79 -3.52 1.72 6.33
N VAL A 80 -3.54 3.03 6.57
CA VAL A 80 -4.06 3.61 7.82
C VAL A 80 -5.56 3.35 7.96
N TYR A 81 -6.33 3.57 6.90
CA TYR A 81 -7.78 3.31 6.92
C TYR A 81 -8.08 1.82 7.16
N SER A 82 -7.37 0.92 6.47
CA SER A 82 -7.52 -0.52 6.64
C SER A 82 -7.16 -0.95 8.07
N LEU A 83 -6.11 -0.39 8.66
CA LEU A 83 -5.72 -0.71 10.04
C LEU A 83 -6.72 -0.19 11.08
N GLN A 84 -7.32 0.98 10.85
CA GLN A 84 -8.35 1.54 11.74
C GLN A 84 -9.65 0.72 11.72
N MET A 85 -10.05 0.21 10.56
CA MET A 85 -11.24 -0.64 10.41
C MET A 85 -10.98 -2.10 10.77
N TYR A 86 -9.70 -2.50 10.89
CA TYR A 86 -9.32 -3.87 11.18
C TYR A 86 -9.77 -4.28 12.60
N ASN A 87 -10.76 -5.17 12.67
CA ASN A 87 -11.12 -5.86 13.90
C ASN A 87 -10.52 -7.27 13.88
N PRO A 88 -9.43 -7.53 14.63
CA PRO A 88 -8.85 -8.87 14.68
C PRO A 88 -9.84 -9.80 15.39
N SER A 89 -10.53 -10.65 14.64
CA SER A 89 -11.19 -11.82 15.23
C SER A 89 -10.11 -12.68 15.89
N PRO A 90 -10.24 -13.04 17.19
CA PRO A 90 -9.26 -13.90 17.82
C PRO A 90 -9.22 -15.20 17.03
N LYS A 91 -8.04 -15.54 16.48
CA LYS A 91 -7.77 -16.85 15.92
C LYS A 91 -8.04 -17.85 17.03
N THR A 92 -9.19 -18.53 16.99
CA THR A 92 -9.51 -19.62 17.90
C THR A 92 -8.42 -20.67 17.73
N ALA A 93 -7.47 -20.67 18.65
CA ALA A 93 -6.46 -21.70 18.76
C ALA A 93 -7.21 -23.01 19.05
N GLY A 94 -7.11 -23.96 18.13
CA GLY A 94 -7.40 -25.39 18.32
C GLY A 94 -8.70 -25.72 19.07
N ALA A 95 -9.79 -25.92 18.35
CA ALA A 95 -10.75 -26.95 18.76
C ALA A 95 -10.12 -28.31 18.45
N GLU A 96 -9.19 -28.73 19.30
CA GLU A 96 -8.61 -30.07 19.30
C GLU A 96 -9.61 -31.01 19.99
N LYS A 97 -10.07 -32.01 19.23
CA LYS A 97 -10.61 -33.27 19.74
C LYS A 97 -9.84 -34.39 19.08
#